data_AF-A0A923VFK0-F1
#
_entry.id   AF-A0A923VFK0-F1
#
_cell.length_a   1.000
_cell.length_b   1.000
_cell.length_c   1.000
_cell.angle_alpha   90.00
_cell.angle_beta   90.00
_cell.angle_gamma   90.00
#
_symmetry.space_group_name_H-M   'P 1'
#
loop_
_entity.id
_entity.type
_entity.pdbx_description
1 polymer ?
#
loop_
_entity_poly.entity_id
_entity_poly.type
_entity_poly.pdbx_seq_one_letter_code
_entity_poly.pdbx_strand_id
1 'polypeptide(L)' 'ELFASLIDKPELKSGAVSAVMQAPFPFVKATDNIEVVSKLISRENPAVLMMDMAGNTHIITKYDIIDSITN' A
#
# COMPACT_ATOMS: atom_id res chain seq x y z
N GLU A 1 3.41 -10.18 -7.85
CA GLU A 1 2.60 -11.41 -8.07
C GLU A 1 1.45 -11.18 -9.06
N LEU A 2 0.61 -10.15 -8.88
CA LEU A 2 -0.48 -9.83 -9.83
C LEU A 2 -0.04 -9.80 -11.30
N PHE A 3 1.06 -9.11 -11.61
CA PHE A 3 1.59 -9.03 -12.98
C PHE A 3 1.85 -10.42 -13.58
N ALA A 4 2.57 -11.29 -12.85
CA ALA A 4 2.84 -12.66 -13.29
C ALA A 4 1.53 -13.45 -13.48
N SER A 5 0.58 -13.34 -12.54
CA SER A 5 -0.72 -13.99 -12.65
C SER A 5 -1.52 -13.55 -13.88
N LEU A 6 -1.43 -12.28 -14.29
CA LEU A 6 -2.11 -11.77 -15.50
C LEU A 6 -1.44 -12.20 -16.81
N ILE A 7 -0.16 -12.53 -16.78
CA ILE A 7 0.55 -13.11 -17.92
C ILE A 7 0.17 -14.59 -18.07
N ASP A 8 0.16 -15.33 -16.96
CA ASP A 8 -0.16 -16.76 -16.95
C ASP A 8 -1.65 -17.05 -17.22
N LYS A 9 -2.53 -16.15 -16.75
CA LYS A 9 -4.00 -16.27 -16.83
C LYS A 9 -4.63 -14.96 -17.31
N PRO A 10 -4.58 -14.67 -18.62
CA PRO A 10 -5.09 -13.43 -19.20
C PRO A 10 -6.59 -13.16 -18.93
N GLU A 11 -7.38 -14.22 -18.71
CA GLU A 11 -8.81 -14.15 -18.40
C GLU A 11 -9.11 -13.42 -17.09
N LEU A 12 -8.14 -13.35 -16.17
CA LEU A 12 -8.26 -12.61 -14.91
C LEU A 12 -8.52 -11.11 -15.14
N LYS A 13 -8.16 -10.57 -16.31
CA LYS A 13 -8.42 -9.17 -16.69
C LYS A 13 -9.90 -8.83 -16.78
N SER A 14 -10.75 -9.82 -17.03
CA SER A 14 -12.20 -9.67 -17.15
C SER A 14 -12.96 -10.20 -15.92
N GLY A 15 -12.23 -10.73 -14.93
CA GLY A 15 -12.80 -11.23 -13.67
C GLY A 15 -13.08 -10.11 -12.67
N ALA A 16 -13.75 -10.49 -11.57
CA ALA A 16 -13.93 -9.58 -10.44
C ALA A 16 -12.58 -9.26 -9.78
N VAL A 17 -12.37 -7.99 -9.42
CA VAL A 17 -11.13 -7.54 -8.73
C VAL A 17 -10.89 -8.34 -7.45
N SER A 18 -11.95 -8.71 -6.73
CA SER A 18 -11.87 -9.53 -5.52
C SER A 18 -11.21 -10.89 -5.72
N ALA A 19 -11.18 -11.42 -6.95
CA ALA A 19 -10.52 -12.68 -7.27
C ALA A 19 -8.99 -12.57 -7.32
N VAL A 20 -8.45 -11.36 -7.46
CA VAL A 20 -7.00 -11.08 -7.57
C VAL A 20 -6.50 -10.10 -6.51
N MET A 21 -7.40 -9.57 -5.68
CA MET A 21 -7.09 -8.60 -4.64
C MET A 21 -6.29 -9.27 -3.51
N GLN A 22 -5.22 -8.62 -3.09
CA GLN A 22 -4.41 -9.04 -1.95
C GLN A 22 -5.02 -8.55 -0.63
N ALA A 23 -4.44 -8.96 0.50
CA ALA A 23 -4.83 -8.44 1.81
C ALA A 23 -4.77 -6.90 1.83
N PRO A 24 -5.70 -6.23 2.55
CA PRO A 24 -5.70 -4.78 2.62
C PRO A 24 -4.43 -4.27 3.33
N PHE A 25 -3.95 -3.11 2.90
CA PHE A 25 -2.87 -2.43 3.59
C PHE A 25 -3.32 -1.92 4.96
N PRO A 26 -2.42 -1.86 5.95
CA PRO A 26 -2.74 -1.30 7.26
C PRO A 26 -3.02 0.20 7.13
N PHE A 27 -3.94 0.70 7.96
CA PHE A 27 -4.20 2.12 8.10
C PHE A 27 -3.40 2.72 9.26
N VAL A 28 -2.89 3.94 9.05
CA VAL A 28 -2.24 4.79 10.05
C VAL A 28 -2.98 6.12 10.17
N LYS A 29 -2.77 6.81 11.29
CA LYS A 29 -3.34 8.14 11.53
C LYS A 29 -2.39 9.21 10.99
N ALA A 30 -2.95 10.35 10.60
CA ALA A 30 -2.17 11.53 10.20
C ALA A 30 -1.27 12.07 11.32
N THR A 31 -1.53 11.68 12.58
CA THR A 31 -0.73 12.06 13.75
C THR A 31 0.34 11.05 14.12
N ASP A 32 0.38 9.88 13.46
CA ASP A 32 1.39 8.86 13.76
C ASP A 32 2.76 9.34 13.24
N ASN A 33 3.81 9.10 14.04
CA ASN A 33 5.16 9.49 13.65
C ASN A 33 5.77 8.50 12.64
N ILE A 34 6.85 8.95 11.99
CA ILE A 34 7.54 8.19 10.95
C ILE A 34 8.11 6.85 11.47
N GLU A 35 8.51 6.77 12.74
CA GLU A 35 8.97 5.52 13.36
C GLU A 35 7.85 4.46 13.46
N VAL A 36 6.60 4.86 13.74
CA VAL A 36 5.47 3.94 13.76
C VAL A 36 5.12 3.48 12.34
N VAL A 37 5.07 4.42 11.39
CA VAL A 37 4.77 4.13 9.98
C VAL A 37 5.82 3.19 9.39
N SER A 38 7.11 3.45 9.61
CA SER A 38 8.22 2.64 9.09
C SER A 38 8.20 1.19 9.58
N LYS A 39 7.75 0.93 10.81
CA LYS A 39 7.62 -0.44 11.35
C LYS A 39 6.53 -1.27 10.67
N LEU A 40 5.54 -0.61 10.08
CA LEU A 40 4.45 -1.28 9.36
C LEU A 40 4.84 -1.60 7.91
N ILE A 41 5.84 -0.91 7.36
CA ILE A 41 6.36 -1.18 6.03
C ILE A 41 7.36 -2.34 6.08
N SER A 42 7.06 -3.40 5.35
CA SER A 42 7.82 -4.66 5.28
C SER A 42 7.81 -5.22 3.86
N ARG A 43 8.43 -6.40 3.64
CA ARG A 43 8.35 -7.06 2.33
C ARG A 43 6.93 -7.55 2.04
N GLU A 44 6.20 -7.89 3.09
CA GLU A 44 4.84 -8.40 3.07
C GLU A 44 3.82 -7.25 2.98
N ASN A 45 4.11 -6.11 3.63
CA ASN A 45 3.30 -4.89 3.59
C ASN A 45 4.13 -3.72 3.02
N PRO A 46 4.24 -3.59 1.69
CA PRO A 46 5.10 -2.57 1.07
C PRO A 46 4.59 -1.13 1.22
N ALA A 47 3.33 -0.96 1.65
CA ALA A 47 2.67 0.33 1.78
C ALA A 47 1.67 0.32 2.94
N VAL A 48 1.33 1.52 3.42
CA VAL A 48 0.24 1.77 4.36
C VAL A 48 -0.70 2.83 3.82
N LEU A 49 -1.91 2.89 4.37
CA LEU A 49 -2.93 3.88 4.03
C LEU A 49 -3.05 4.92 5.15
N MET A 50 -3.28 6.17 4.79
CA MET A 50 -3.52 7.26 5.73
C MET A 50 -4.74 8.05 5.28
N MET A 51 -5.62 8.43 6.20
CA MET A 51 -6.73 9.33 5.90
C MET A 51 -6.41 10.72 6.43
N ASP A 52 -6.44 11.73 5.56
CA ASP A 52 -6.23 13.11 5.96
C ASP A 52 -7.48 13.68 6.69
N MET A 53 -7.35 14.88 7.24
CA MET A 53 -8.45 15.51 7.97
C MET A 53 -9.64 15.92 7.08
N ALA A 54 -9.44 15.98 5.75
CA ALA A 54 -10.50 16.22 4.78
C ALA A 54 -11.20 14.91 4.34
N GLY A 55 -10.76 13.76 4.84
CA GLY A 55 -11.31 12.45 4.53
C GLY A 55 -10.72 11.77 3.30
N ASN A 56 -9.67 12.34 2.68
CA ASN A 56 -9.01 11.72 1.54
C ASN A 56 -8.05 10.63 2.01
N THR A 57 -8.05 9.50 1.31
CA THR A 57 -7.12 8.40 1.58
C THR A 57 -5.88 8.54 0.70
N HIS A 58 -4.72 8.47 1.34
CA HIS A 58 -3.40 8.54 0.76
C HIS A 58 -2.66 7.22 0.99
N ILE A 59 -1.70 6.93 0.12
CA ILE A 59 -0.83 5.76 0.23
C ILE A 59 0.57 6.25 0.59
N ILE A 60 1.19 5.63 1.59
CA ILE A 60 2.59 5.87 1.97
C ILE A 60 3.38 4.60 1.68
N THR A 61 4.44 4.75 0.90
CA THR A 61 5.34 3.66 0.49
C THR A 61 6.70 3.80 1.17
N LYS A 62 7.54 2.78 1.01
CA LYS A 62 8.96 2.86 1.43
C LYS A 62 9.70 4.05 0.82
N TYR A 63 9.38 4.43 -0.42
CA TYR A 63 10.04 5.55 -1.10
C TYR A 63 9.75 6.88 -0.41
N ASP A 64 8.49 7.10 -0.02
CA ASP A 64 8.08 8.33 0.67
C ASP A 64 8.79 8.47 2.03
N ILE A 65 8.97 7.37 2.76
CA ILE A 65 9.74 7.37 4.02
C ILE A 65 11.19 7.78 3.76
N ILE A 66 11.85 7.19 2.75
CA ILE A 66 13.25 7.50 2.44
C ILE A 66 13.41 8.97 2.02
N ASP A 67 12.50 9.46 1.18
CA ASP A 67 12.51 10.84 0.69
C ASP A 67 12.38 11.83 1.86
N SER A 68 11.44 11.58 2.79
CA SER A 68 11.21 12.45 3.96
C SER A 68 12.35 12.52 4.98
N ILE A 69 13.30 11.58 4.94
CA ILE A 69 14.49 11.59 5.81
C ILE A 69 15.69 12.26 5.10
N THR A 70 15.66 12.28 3.76
CA THR A 70 16.78 12.76 2.95
C THR A 70 16.63 14.23 2.54
N ASN A 71 15.38 14.71 2.42
CA ASN A 71 15.02 16.10 2.12
C ASN A 71 14.42 16.81 3.34
#